data_AF-A0A850M0M9-F1
#
_entry.id   AF-A0A850M0M9-F1
#
_cell.length_a   1.000
_cell.length_b   1.000
_cell.length_c   1.000
_cell.angle_alpha   90.00
_cell.angle_beta   90.00
_cell.angle_gamma   90.00
#
_symmetry.space_group_name_H-M   'P 1'
#
loop_
_entity.id
_entity.type
_entity.pdbx_description
1 polymer ?
#
loop_
_entity_poly.entity_id
_entity_poly.type
_entity_poly.pdbx_seq_one_letter_code
_entity_poly.pdbx_strand_id
1 'polypeptide(L)'
;MISTGHLFVTLLLIGRLILYPIGAIILLRQWYKGKVRYYTDLPFIFALVLIIMCIYTPIELYFVAFYPAVSIDSSFGQIAYLIDLNLNTVVYGLNFAILLAVWFPTHKKGILFSILGWIIFTEIAILIAAFINMAIMDILLIIIGLPMYILFVVTFYFCHYHKRLPNIYPLLIGSGMAIILISHLFHSILGQMGTRLAGIYTDATWPAMIIWLAGFSIMVLGFLKKAPYSNMP
;
A
#
# COMPACT_ATOMS: atom_id res chain seq x y z
N MET A 1 -4.08 30.78 -7.74
CA MET A 1 -3.52 29.88 -6.71
C MET A 1 -4.23 28.54 -6.83
N ILE A 2 -3.48 27.44 -6.95
CA ILE A 2 -4.05 26.08 -6.87
C ILE A 2 -4.32 25.82 -5.39
N SER A 3 -5.54 25.42 -5.00
CA SER A 3 -5.79 25.08 -3.60
C SER A 3 -5.10 23.76 -3.24
N THR A 4 -4.70 23.62 -1.97
CA THR A 4 -4.09 22.41 -1.40
C THR A 4 -4.90 21.14 -1.71
N GLY A 5 -6.24 21.24 -1.67
CA GLY A 5 -7.13 20.16 -2.05
C GLY A 5 -7.02 19.74 -3.53
N HIS A 6 -6.91 20.69 -4.46
CA HIS A 6 -6.71 20.35 -5.89
C HIS A 6 -5.35 19.68 -6.12
N LEU A 7 -4.31 20.11 -5.42
CA LEU A 7 -3.00 19.48 -5.47
C LEU A 7 -3.08 18.03 -4.98
N PHE A 8 -3.73 17.79 -3.84
CA PHE A 8 -3.94 16.45 -3.29
C PHE A 8 -4.67 15.53 -4.28
N VAL A 9 -5.81 15.97 -4.83
CA VAL A 9 -6.59 15.18 -5.80
C VAL A 9 -5.76 14.88 -7.05
N THR A 10 -5.00 15.85 -7.55
CA THR A 10 -4.13 15.68 -8.72
C THR A 10 -3.05 14.63 -8.44
N LEU A 11 -2.42 14.67 -7.26
CA LEU A 11 -1.42 13.68 -6.86
C LEU A 11 -2.03 12.29 -6.69
N LEU A 12 -3.25 12.18 -6.17
CA LEU A 12 -3.98 10.92 -6.05
C LEU A 12 -4.30 10.33 -7.42
N LEU A 13 -4.75 11.15 -8.37
CA LEU A 13 -4.98 10.75 -9.77
C LEU A 13 -3.69 10.24 -10.43
N ILE A 14 -2.61 11.01 -10.36
CA ILE A 14 -1.32 10.63 -10.94
C ILE A 14 -0.81 9.34 -10.30
N GLY A 15 -0.83 9.27 -8.96
CA GLY A 15 -0.36 8.12 -8.23
C GLY A 15 -1.13 6.85 -8.55
N ARG A 16 -2.45 6.90 -8.42
CA ARG A 16 -3.25 5.68 -8.40
C ARG A 16 -3.87 5.32 -9.75
N LEU A 17 -4.18 6.28 -10.63
CA LEU A 17 -4.71 5.98 -11.98
C LEU A 17 -3.63 5.90 -13.06
N ILE A 18 -2.44 6.47 -12.83
CA ILE A 18 -1.35 6.43 -13.82
C ILE A 18 -0.26 5.47 -13.36
N LEU A 19 0.31 5.67 -12.17
CA LEU A 19 1.46 4.84 -11.74
C LEU A 19 1.07 3.40 -11.38
N TYR A 20 -0.12 3.14 -10.83
CA TYR A 20 -0.54 1.75 -10.55
C TYR A 20 -0.71 0.92 -11.82
N PRO A 21 -1.43 1.35 -12.88
CA PRO A 21 -1.46 0.60 -14.13
C PRO A 21 -0.07 0.41 -14.75
N ILE A 22 0.76 1.45 -14.77
CA ILE A 22 2.13 1.35 -15.31
C ILE A 22 2.94 0.34 -14.52
N GLY A 23 2.91 0.41 -13.19
CA GLY A 23 3.58 -0.54 -12.29
C GLY A 23 3.07 -1.97 -12.48
N ALA A 24 1.75 -2.16 -12.57
CA ALA A 24 1.13 -3.46 -12.82
C ALA A 24 1.58 -4.05 -14.15
N ILE A 25 1.56 -3.26 -15.23
CA ILE A 25 2.02 -3.70 -16.56
C ILE A 25 3.50 -4.09 -16.53
N ILE A 26 4.34 -3.29 -15.87
CA ILE A 26 5.78 -3.58 -15.72
C ILE A 26 5.97 -4.91 -15.00
N LEU A 27 5.28 -5.11 -13.89
CA LEU A 27 5.40 -6.31 -13.07
C LEU A 27 4.87 -7.56 -13.76
N LEU A 28 3.71 -7.47 -14.43
CA LEU A 28 3.18 -8.55 -15.27
C LEU A 28 4.13 -8.88 -16.41
N ARG A 29 4.76 -7.88 -17.02
CA ARG A 29 5.77 -8.09 -18.07
C ARG A 29 6.99 -8.81 -17.52
N GLN A 30 7.46 -8.48 -16.31
CA GLN A 30 8.57 -9.19 -15.67
C GLN A 30 8.21 -10.64 -15.34
N TRP A 31 7.01 -10.87 -14.81
CA TRP A 31 6.50 -12.22 -14.58
C TRP A 31 6.39 -13.02 -15.88
N TYR A 32 5.84 -12.42 -16.95
CA TYR A 32 5.67 -13.08 -18.24
C TYR A 32 7.01 -13.47 -18.90
N LYS A 33 8.07 -12.67 -18.69
CA LYS A 33 9.43 -12.95 -19.17
C LYS A 33 10.16 -14.05 -18.38
N GLY A 34 9.63 -14.47 -17.23
CA GLY A 34 10.22 -15.54 -16.44
C GLY A 34 10.22 -16.88 -17.18
N LYS A 35 11.29 -17.67 -17.03
CA LYS A 35 11.40 -19.02 -17.65
C LYS A 35 10.34 -19.99 -17.11
N VAL A 36 10.07 -19.90 -15.81
CA VAL A 36 9.01 -20.63 -15.11
C VAL A 36 8.14 -19.60 -14.44
N ARG A 37 6.82 -19.78 -14.51
CA ARG A 37 5.82 -18.80 -14.08
C ARG A 37 4.89 -19.45 -13.10
N TYR A 38 4.82 -18.91 -11.89
CA TYR A 38 3.83 -19.30 -10.90
C TYR A 38 2.93 -18.12 -10.59
N TYR A 39 1.63 -18.36 -10.38
CA TYR A 39 0.71 -17.33 -9.89
C TYR A 39 1.01 -16.90 -8.45
N THR A 40 1.95 -17.58 -7.80
CA THR A 40 2.48 -17.24 -6.48
C THR A 40 3.74 -16.36 -6.56
N ASP A 41 4.21 -16.01 -7.75
CA ASP A 41 5.42 -15.20 -7.92
C ASP A 41 5.18 -13.76 -7.46
N LEU A 42 6.15 -13.20 -6.72
CA LEU A 42 6.09 -11.82 -6.18
C LEU A 42 5.66 -10.77 -7.24
N PRO A 43 6.26 -10.72 -8.45
CA PRO A 43 5.84 -9.74 -9.46
C PRO A 43 4.39 -9.91 -9.91
N PHE A 44 3.89 -11.14 -10.04
CA PHE A 44 2.50 -11.38 -10.44
C PHE A 44 1.54 -10.87 -9.39
N ILE A 45 1.76 -11.21 -8.12
CA ILE A 45 0.81 -10.85 -7.09
C ILE A 45 0.89 -9.36 -6.76
N PHE A 46 2.08 -8.75 -6.79
CA PHE A 46 2.20 -7.29 -6.68
C PHE A 46 1.45 -6.60 -7.80
N ALA A 47 1.51 -7.11 -9.03
CA ALA A 47 0.73 -6.54 -10.12
C ALA A 47 -0.78 -6.66 -9.87
N LEU A 48 -1.24 -7.81 -9.37
CA LEU A 48 -2.64 -8.02 -9.01
C LEU A 48 -3.11 -7.03 -7.95
N VAL A 49 -2.29 -6.80 -6.90
CA VAL A 49 -2.55 -5.79 -5.88
C VAL A 49 -2.68 -4.40 -6.48
N LEU A 50 -1.77 -4.01 -7.39
CA LEU A 50 -1.84 -2.71 -8.06
C LEU A 50 -3.08 -2.59 -8.97
N ILE A 51 -3.52 -3.67 -9.62
CA ILE A 51 -4.75 -3.69 -10.40
C ILE A 51 -5.97 -3.49 -9.49
N ILE A 52 -6.05 -4.21 -8.37
CA ILE A 52 -7.14 -4.07 -7.39
C ILE A 52 -7.18 -2.62 -6.88
N MET A 53 -6.03 -2.07 -6.51
CA MET A 53 -5.92 -0.68 -6.06
C MET A 53 -6.31 0.33 -7.15
N CYS A 54 -5.99 0.07 -8.42
CA CYS A 54 -6.42 0.90 -9.54
C CYS A 54 -7.95 0.87 -9.73
N ILE A 55 -8.59 -0.29 -9.59
CA ILE A 55 -10.06 -0.42 -9.69
C ILE A 55 -10.74 0.27 -8.50
N TYR A 56 -10.11 0.26 -7.33
CA TYR A 56 -10.61 0.93 -6.14
C TYR A 56 -10.56 2.46 -6.24
N THR A 57 -9.54 3.00 -6.90
CA THR A 57 -9.26 4.44 -6.96
C THR A 57 -10.43 5.30 -7.49
N PRO A 58 -11.17 4.91 -8.55
CA PRO A 58 -12.37 5.62 -8.97
C PRO A 58 -13.45 5.74 -7.89
N ILE A 59 -13.60 4.74 -7.02
CA ILE A 59 -14.59 4.74 -5.93
C ILE A 59 -14.19 5.80 -4.89
N GLU A 60 -12.92 5.81 -4.51
CA GLU A 60 -12.37 6.81 -3.60
C GLU A 60 -12.44 8.24 -4.17
N LEU A 61 -12.09 8.42 -5.45
CA LEU A 61 -12.20 9.69 -6.15
C LEU A 61 -13.66 10.16 -6.26
N TYR A 62 -14.60 9.24 -6.45
CA TYR A 62 -16.02 9.56 -6.44
C TYR A 62 -16.43 10.14 -5.07
N PHE A 63 -16.00 9.52 -3.96
CA PHE A 63 -16.26 10.08 -2.63
C PHE A 63 -15.63 11.47 -2.47
N VAL A 64 -14.37 11.66 -2.86
CA VAL A 64 -13.66 12.94 -2.74
C VAL A 64 -14.27 14.05 -3.62
N ALA A 65 -14.68 13.72 -4.85
CA ALA A 65 -15.18 14.71 -5.82
C ALA A 65 -16.62 15.17 -5.54
N PHE A 66 -17.50 14.26 -5.13
CA PHE A 66 -18.92 14.57 -4.94
C PHE A 66 -19.25 14.99 -3.49
N TYR A 67 -18.37 14.70 -2.53
CA TYR A 67 -18.59 14.97 -1.10
C TYR A 67 -17.38 15.66 -0.44
N PRO A 68 -16.88 16.79 -0.99
CA PRO A 68 -15.60 17.38 -0.58
C PRO A 68 -15.61 17.98 0.84
N ALA A 69 -16.78 18.32 1.39
CA ALA A 69 -16.93 18.96 2.71
C ALA A 69 -17.74 18.12 3.70
N VAL A 70 -17.77 16.80 3.51
CA VAL A 70 -18.48 15.88 4.40
C VAL A 70 -17.63 15.59 5.63
N SER A 71 -18.16 15.91 6.82
CA SER A 71 -17.51 15.58 8.08
C SER A 71 -17.45 14.07 8.29
N ILE A 72 -16.40 13.62 8.98
CA ILE A 72 -16.26 12.20 9.38
C ILE A 72 -17.39 11.75 10.31
N ASP A 73 -18.05 12.69 10.99
CA ASP A 73 -19.17 12.42 11.90
C ASP A 73 -20.51 12.25 11.19
N SER A 74 -20.58 12.57 9.90
CA SER A 74 -21.77 12.28 9.11
C SER A 74 -21.86 10.79 8.81
N SER A 75 -23.08 10.24 8.76
CA SER A 75 -23.29 8.83 8.44
C SER A 75 -22.66 8.42 7.10
N PHE A 76 -22.65 9.33 6.13
CA PHE A 76 -22.03 9.08 4.82
C PHE A 76 -20.50 9.05 4.88
N GLY A 77 -19.88 10.00 5.60
CA GLY A 77 -18.43 10.04 5.80
C GLY A 77 -17.92 8.80 6.53
N GLN A 78 -18.66 8.32 7.53
CA GLN A 78 -18.35 7.07 8.24
C GLN A 78 -18.38 5.86 7.31
N ILE A 79 -19.41 5.72 6.46
CA ILE A 79 -19.52 4.62 5.51
C ILE A 79 -18.36 4.64 4.51
N ALA A 80 -18.05 5.80 3.93
CA ALA A 80 -16.95 5.92 2.96
C ALA A 80 -15.60 5.53 3.59
N TYR A 81 -15.35 5.97 4.82
CA TYR A 81 -14.15 5.63 5.57
C TYR A 81 -14.06 4.13 5.90
N LEU A 82 -15.16 3.52 6.35
CA LEU A 82 -15.20 2.08 6.63
C LEU A 82 -14.93 1.25 5.39
N ILE A 83 -15.46 1.65 4.22
CA ILE A 83 -15.18 1.00 2.94
C ILE A 83 -13.69 1.08 2.61
N ASP A 84 -13.09 2.28 2.70
CA ASP A 84 -11.66 2.46 2.44
C ASP A 84 -10.81 1.58 3.36
N LEU A 85 -11.11 1.58 4.65
CA LEU A 85 -10.29 0.88 5.62
C LEU A 85 -10.43 -0.65 5.48
N ASN A 86 -11.63 -1.18 5.21
CA ASN A 86 -11.83 -2.60 4.91
C ASN A 86 -11.07 -3.04 3.65
N LEU A 87 -11.07 -2.22 2.60
CA LEU A 87 -10.37 -2.54 1.36
C LEU A 87 -8.85 -2.50 1.54
N ASN A 88 -8.33 -1.52 2.30
CA ASN A 88 -6.93 -1.50 2.71
C ASN A 88 -6.57 -2.75 3.55
N THR A 89 -7.44 -3.20 4.45
CA THR A 89 -7.25 -4.46 5.19
C THR A 89 -7.12 -5.65 4.24
N VAL A 90 -7.98 -5.78 3.24
CA VAL A 90 -7.87 -6.88 2.26
C VAL A 90 -6.54 -6.81 1.51
N VAL A 91 -6.15 -5.64 1.03
CA VAL A 91 -4.91 -5.47 0.26
C VAL A 91 -3.66 -5.72 1.11
N TYR A 92 -3.59 -5.15 2.31
CA TYR A 92 -2.47 -5.36 3.23
C TYR A 92 -2.41 -6.81 3.70
N GLY A 93 -3.56 -7.44 3.95
CA GLY A 93 -3.65 -8.86 4.32
C GLY A 93 -3.14 -9.78 3.22
N LEU A 94 -3.52 -9.53 1.96
CA LEU A 94 -3.00 -10.28 0.81
C LEU A 94 -1.48 -10.14 0.69
N ASN A 95 -0.94 -8.92 0.77
CA ASN A 95 0.50 -8.69 0.74
C ASN A 95 1.22 -9.38 1.90
N PHE A 96 0.67 -9.29 3.10
CA PHE A 96 1.23 -9.92 4.29
C PHE A 96 1.24 -11.45 4.17
N ALA A 97 0.16 -12.05 3.70
CA ALA A 97 0.05 -13.49 3.45
C ALA A 97 1.16 -14.02 2.52
N ILE A 98 1.45 -13.28 1.46
CA ILE A 98 2.46 -13.64 0.46
C ILE A 98 3.86 -13.57 1.07
N LEU A 99 4.15 -12.51 1.80
CA LEU A 99 5.45 -12.36 2.46
C LEU A 99 5.65 -13.45 3.49
N LEU A 100 4.63 -13.80 4.28
CA LEU A 100 4.69 -14.93 5.20
C LEU A 100 4.93 -16.26 4.46
N ALA A 101 4.32 -16.46 3.30
CA ALA A 101 4.57 -17.66 2.48
C ALA A 101 6.02 -17.74 1.96
N VAL A 102 6.67 -16.60 1.71
CA VAL A 102 8.10 -16.54 1.35
C VAL A 102 9.00 -16.93 2.53
N TRP A 103 8.69 -16.47 3.74
CA TRP A 103 9.49 -16.73 4.94
C TRP A 103 9.23 -18.12 5.55
N PHE A 104 8.01 -18.64 5.44
CA PHE A 104 7.58 -19.88 6.09
C PHE A 104 6.95 -20.88 5.12
N PRO A 105 7.65 -21.28 4.03
CA PRO A 105 7.05 -22.05 2.92
C PRO A 105 6.45 -23.40 3.34
N THR A 106 6.95 -24.00 4.41
CA THR A 106 6.49 -25.30 4.93
C THR A 106 5.36 -25.19 5.97
N HIS A 107 5.08 -24.01 6.52
CA HIS A 107 4.15 -23.82 7.65
C HIS A 107 2.79 -23.27 7.21
N LYS A 108 2.13 -23.92 6.24
CA LYS A 108 0.86 -23.45 5.65
C LYS A 108 -0.23 -23.15 6.70
N LYS A 109 -0.36 -24.00 7.72
CA LYS A 109 -1.31 -23.80 8.83
C LYS A 109 -0.95 -22.58 9.67
N GLY A 110 0.33 -22.39 9.99
CA GLY A 110 0.81 -21.22 10.72
C GLY A 110 0.53 -19.92 9.97
N ILE A 111 0.80 -19.89 8.67
CA ILE A 111 0.49 -18.74 7.81
C ILE A 111 -1.02 -18.44 7.82
N LEU A 112 -1.86 -19.46 7.64
CA LEU A 112 -3.32 -19.30 7.70
C LEU A 112 -3.77 -18.70 9.04
N PHE A 113 -3.28 -19.22 10.16
CA PHE A 113 -3.62 -18.69 11.48
C PHE A 113 -3.12 -17.27 11.71
N SER A 114 -1.93 -16.91 11.21
CA SER A 114 -1.42 -15.54 11.28
C SER A 114 -2.28 -14.57 10.47
N ILE A 115 -2.71 -14.96 9.28
CA ILE A 115 -3.59 -14.14 8.42
C ILE A 115 -4.97 -14.00 9.08
N LEU A 116 -5.59 -15.10 9.50
CA LEU A 116 -6.90 -15.06 10.16
C LEU A 116 -6.84 -14.26 11.46
N GLY A 117 -5.81 -14.44 12.27
CA GLY A 117 -5.59 -13.68 13.49
C GLY A 117 -5.41 -12.19 13.21
N TRP A 118 -4.66 -11.82 12.16
CA TRP A 118 -4.48 -10.43 11.75
C TRP A 118 -5.78 -9.80 11.22
N ILE A 119 -6.57 -10.53 10.41
CA ILE A 119 -7.89 -10.06 9.94
C ILE A 119 -8.81 -9.86 11.13
N ILE A 120 -8.95 -10.86 12.01
CA ILE A 120 -9.82 -10.76 13.21
C ILE A 120 -9.39 -9.61 14.10
N PHE A 121 -8.10 -9.47 14.38
CA PHE A 121 -7.57 -8.36 15.17
C PHE A 121 -7.90 -7.00 14.53
N THR A 122 -7.73 -6.90 13.21
CA THR A 122 -8.03 -5.68 12.47
C THR A 122 -9.52 -5.35 12.52
N GLU A 123 -10.41 -6.30 12.20
CA GLU A 123 -11.86 -6.08 12.24
C GLU A 123 -12.36 -5.70 13.64
N ILE A 124 -11.83 -6.32 14.70
CA ILE A 124 -12.15 -5.93 16.07
C ILE A 124 -11.68 -4.50 16.35
N ALA A 125 -10.47 -4.13 15.92
CA ALA A 125 -9.96 -2.78 16.11
C ALA A 125 -10.81 -1.72 15.37
N ILE A 126 -11.25 -2.03 14.15
CA ILE A 126 -12.15 -1.19 13.35
C ILE A 126 -13.48 -1.01 14.07
N LEU A 127 -14.10 -2.10 14.53
CA LEU A 127 -15.36 -2.04 15.27
C LEU A 127 -15.21 -1.16 16.51
N ILE A 128 -14.17 -1.39 17.32
CA ILE A 128 -13.91 -0.61 18.54
C ILE A 128 -13.75 0.88 18.22
N ALA A 129 -12.92 1.24 17.24
CA ALA A 129 -12.72 2.64 16.91
C ALA A 129 -13.98 3.30 16.36
N ALA A 130 -14.83 2.57 15.63
CA ALA A 130 -16.07 3.09 15.07
C ALA A 130 -17.07 3.45 16.17
N PHE A 131 -17.02 2.75 17.31
CA PHE A 131 -17.85 3.05 18.48
C PHE A 131 -17.27 4.12 19.41
N ILE A 132 -15.94 4.29 19.47
CA ILE A 132 -15.29 5.20 20.43
C ILE A 132 -15.08 6.60 19.84
N ASN A 133 -14.31 6.71 18.75
CA ASN A 133 -13.92 7.98 18.17
C ASN A 133 -13.36 7.76 16.76
N MET A 134 -14.00 8.35 15.76
CA MET A 134 -13.57 8.26 14.36
C MET A 134 -12.18 8.85 14.11
N ALA A 135 -11.66 9.74 14.96
CA ALA A 135 -10.29 10.26 14.85
C ALA A 135 -9.21 9.19 15.11
N ILE A 136 -9.55 8.08 15.80
CA ILE A 136 -8.63 6.95 16.02
C ILE A 136 -8.39 6.17 14.72
N MET A 137 -9.26 6.33 13.72
CA MET A 137 -9.21 5.57 12.48
C MET A 137 -7.99 5.86 11.61
N ASP A 138 -7.46 7.09 11.61
CA ASP A 138 -6.25 7.42 10.83
C ASP A 138 -5.02 6.68 11.37
N ILE A 139 -5.00 6.45 12.69
CA ILE A 139 -3.93 5.72 13.37
C ILE A 139 -4.07 4.22 13.08
N LEU A 140 -5.30 3.70 13.05
CA LEU A 140 -5.55 2.30 12.71
C LEU A 140 -5.07 1.95 11.32
N LEU A 141 -5.25 2.83 10.32
CA LEU A 141 -4.80 2.56 8.95
C LEU A 141 -3.29 2.31 8.88
N ILE A 142 -2.49 3.03 9.67
CA ILE A 142 -1.06 2.74 9.83
C ILE A 142 -0.85 1.39 10.52
N ILE A 143 -1.47 1.18 11.68
CA ILE A 143 -1.23 -0.01 12.50
C ILE A 143 -1.52 -1.28 11.71
N ILE A 144 -2.58 -1.27 10.90
CA ILE A 144 -2.98 -2.38 10.04
C ILE A 144 -1.90 -2.63 8.96
N GLY A 145 -1.43 -1.58 8.28
CA GLY A 145 -0.41 -1.69 7.23
C GLY A 145 1.02 -1.97 7.73
N LEU A 146 1.34 -1.61 8.97
CA LEU A 146 2.71 -1.61 9.51
C LEU A 146 3.40 -2.98 9.42
N PRO A 147 2.78 -4.10 9.86
CA PRO A 147 3.42 -5.42 9.78
C PRO A 147 3.78 -5.80 8.36
N MET A 148 2.93 -5.46 7.39
CA MET A 148 3.16 -5.72 5.98
C MET A 148 4.36 -4.89 5.48
N TYR A 149 4.39 -3.58 5.73
CA TYR A 149 5.49 -2.72 5.30
C TYR A 149 6.83 -3.14 5.90
N ILE A 150 6.87 -3.43 7.20
CA ILE A 150 8.09 -3.89 7.89
C ILE A 150 8.58 -5.19 7.27
N LEU A 151 7.68 -6.18 7.15
CA LEU A 151 8.04 -7.48 6.58
C LEU A 151 8.52 -7.33 5.14
N PHE A 152 7.92 -6.42 4.35
CA PHE A 152 8.33 -6.15 2.99
C PHE A 152 9.75 -5.59 2.91
N VAL A 153 10.02 -4.55 3.69
CA VAL A 153 11.34 -3.91 3.78
C VAL A 153 12.40 -4.92 4.20
N VAL A 154 12.14 -5.69 5.26
CA VAL A 154 13.04 -6.74 5.74
C VAL A 154 13.29 -7.82 4.68
N THR A 155 12.24 -8.25 3.97
CA THR A 155 12.34 -9.28 2.91
C THR A 155 13.31 -8.84 1.82
N PHE A 156 13.17 -7.61 1.31
CA PHE A 156 13.99 -7.16 0.19
C PHE A 156 15.42 -6.78 0.58
N TYR A 157 15.64 -6.26 1.80
CA TYR A 157 17.01 -6.11 2.32
C TYR A 157 17.68 -7.46 2.56
N PHE A 158 16.95 -8.45 3.10
CA PHE A 158 17.46 -9.81 3.25
C PHE A 158 17.82 -10.44 1.89
N CYS A 159 16.95 -10.29 0.89
CA CYS A 159 17.24 -10.75 -0.48
C CYS A 159 18.49 -10.09 -1.06
N HIS A 160 18.69 -8.78 -0.83
CA HIS A 160 19.89 -8.08 -1.27
C HIS A 160 21.16 -8.63 -0.58
N TYR A 161 21.13 -8.74 0.75
CA TYR A 161 22.25 -9.22 1.55
C TYR A 161 22.68 -10.64 1.15
N HIS A 162 21.71 -11.53 0.92
CA HIS A 162 21.96 -12.90 0.48
C HIS A 162 22.07 -13.07 -1.05
N LYS A 163 22.17 -11.98 -1.82
CA LYS A 163 22.29 -11.99 -3.28
C LYS A 163 21.21 -12.82 -4.00
N ARG A 164 19.99 -12.86 -3.46
CA ARG A 164 18.83 -13.55 -4.05
C ARG A 164 18.13 -12.65 -5.08
N LEU A 165 17.31 -13.25 -5.94
CA LEU A 165 16.50 -12.54 -6.95
C LEU A 165 17.35 -11.67 -7.92
N PRO A 166 18.30 -12.25 -8.68
CA PRO A 166 19.21 -11.48 -9.54
C PRO A 166 18.51 -10.73 -10.70
N ASN A 167 17.28 -11.14 -11.05
CA ASN A 167 16.51 -10.55 -12.13
C ASN A 167 15.87 -9.19 -11.76
N ILE A 168 15.85 -8.83 -10.48
CA ILE A 168 15.38 -7.55 -9.96
C ILE A 168 16.47 -6.94 -9.10
N TYR A 169 16.30 -5.70 -8.64
CA TYR A 169 17.21 -5.02 -7.72
C TYR A 169 16.55 -4.89 -6.35
N PRO A 170 16.76 -5.85 -5.42
CA PRO A 170 16.04 -5.87 -4.15
C PRO A 170 16.28 -4.65 -3.26
N LEU A 171 17.50 -4.09 -3.27
CA LEU A 171 17.81 -2.89 -2.50
C LEU A 171 16.91 -1.71 -2.87
N LEU A 172 16.72 -1.44 -4.16
CA LEU A 172 15.84 -0.36 -4.63
C LEU A 172 14.40 -0.62 -4.21
N ILE A 173 13.93 -1.87 -4.32
CA ILE A 173 12.58 -2.26 -3.89
C ILE A 173 12.40 -2.02 -2.37
N GLY A 174 13.36 -2.48 -1.56
CA GLY A 174 13.36 -2.30 -0.10
C GLY A 174 13.42 -0.82 0.32
N SER A 175 14.28 -0.03 -0.31
CA SER A 175 14.38 1.42 -0.04
C SER A 175 13.13 2.18 -0.47
N GLY A 176 12.54 1.85 -1.63
CA GLY A 176 11.28 2.43 -2.08
C GLY A 176 10.14 2.15 -1.09
N MET A 177 10.07 0.93 -0.55
CA MET A 177 9.06 0.56 0.45
C MET A 177 9.32 1.16 1.83
N ALA A 178 10.59 1.37 2.21
CA ALA A 178 10.91 2.14 3.42
C ALA A 178 10.44 3.60 3.29
N ILE A 179 10.59 4.21 2.11
CA ILE A 179 10.08 5.55 1.83
C ILE A 179 8.55 5.58 1.86
N ILE A 180 7.88 4.56 1.30
CA ILE A 180 6.42 4.43 1.37
C ILE A 180 5.95 4.27 2.82
N LEU A 181 6.66 3.50 3.65
CA LEU A 181 6.38 3.39 5.08
C LEU A 181 6.50 4.74 5.79
N ILE A 182 7.58 5.49 5.54
CA ILE A 182 7.76 6.85 6.07
C ILE A 182 6.60 7.74 5.63
N SER A 183 6.21 7.67 4.35
CA SER A 183 5.04 8.42 3.87
C SER A 183 3.77 8.08 4.64
N HIS A 184 3.52 6.82 4.98
CA HIS A 184 2.32 6.45 5.74
C HIS A 184 2.38 7.02 7.16
N LEU A 185 3.55 6.99 7.82
CA LEU A 185 3.75 7.61 9.13
C LEU A 185 3.47 9.13 9.08
N PHE A 186 4.01 9.82 8.07
CA PHE A 186 3.72 11.24 7.85
C PHE A 186 2.25 11.49 7.53
N HIS A 187 1.61 10.59 6.78
CA HIS A 187 0.20 10.73 6.42
C HIS A 187 -0.71 10.75 7.64
N SER A 188 -0.51 9.89 8.64
CA SER A 188 -1.35 9.93 9.86
C SER A 188 -1.11 11.16 10.70
N ILE A 189 0.14 11.65 10.80
CA ILE A 189 0.44 12.89 11.52
C ILE A 189 -0.24 14.07 10.83
N LEU A 190 -0.12 14.15 9.50
CA LEU A 190 -0.72 15.23 8.70
C LEU A 190 -2.24 15.08 8.57
N GLY A 191 -2.79 13.86 8.65
CA GLY A 191 -4.23 13.57 8.63
C GLY A 191 -4.97 14.11 9.85
N GLN A 192 -4.25 14.43 10.94
CA GLN A 192 -4.78 15.15 12.10
C GLN A 192 -4.82 16.66 11.89
N MET A 193 -4.23 17.16 10.79
CA MET A 193 -4.13 18.58 10.46
C MET A 193 -4.92 18.90 9.19
N GLY A 194 -5.45 20.12 9.10
CA GLY A 194 -6.15 20.60 7.90
C GLY A 194 -7.62 20.20 7.82
N THR A 195 -8.22 20.45 6.67
CA THR A 195 -9.65 20.25 6.41
C THR A 195 -9.87 18.86 5.83
N ARG A 196 -10.85 18.12 6.37
CA ARG A 196 -11.21 16.78 5.88
C ARG A 196 -11.85 16.88 4.49
N LEU A 197 -11.41 16.01 3.60
CA LEU A 197 -11.94 15.77 2.27
C LEU A 197 -12.59 14.38 2.25
N ALA A 198 -13.91 14.33 2.05
CA ALA A 198 -14.74 13.12 2.10
C ALA A 198 -14.60 12.28 3.38
N GLY A 199 -14.23 12.89 4.50
CA GLY A 199 -13.97 12.20 5.77
C GLY A 199 -12.69 11.33 5.80
N ILE A 200 -12.10 11.00 4.64
CA ILE A 200 -10.99 10.04 4.50
C ILE A 200 -9.63 10.75 4.57
N TYR A 201 -9.47 11.87 3.87
CA TYR A 201 -8.19 12.56 3.75
C TYR A 201 -8.22 13.97 4.30
N THR A 202 -7.06 14.58 4.51
CA THR A 202 -6.96 16.03 4.71
C THR A 202 -6.18 16.68 3.59
N ASP A 203 -6.52 17.93 3.31
CA ASP A 203 -5.79 18.77 2.36
C ASP A 203 -4.33 19.02 2.76
N ALA A 204 -3.96 18.78 4.02
CA ALA A 204 -2.59 18.83 4.53
C ALA A 204 -1.75 17.60 4.17
N THR A 205 -2.34 16.51 3.67
CA THR A 205 -1.63 15.24 3.41
C THR A 205 -0.88 15.19 2.07
N TRP A 206 -0.95 16.24 1.25
CA TRP A 206 -0.24 16.30 -0.04
C TRP A 206 1.29 16.05 0.04
N PRO A 207 2.05 16.48 1.09
CA PRO A 207 3.48 16.20 1.17
C PRO A 207 3.75 14.71 1.34
N ALA A 208 2.91 14.01 2.12
CA ALA A 208 2.99 12.56 2.26
C ALA A 208 2.80 11.89 0.88
N MET A 209 1.82 12.33 0.08
CA MET A 209 1.62 11.80 -1.27
C MET A 209 2.83 11.98 -2.18
N ILE A 210 3.59 13.08 -2.07
CA ILE A 210 4.84 13.26 -2.83
C ILE A 210 5.91 12.26 -2.39
N ILE A 211 6.09 12.07 -1.08
CA ILE A 211 7.03 11.08 -0.54
C ILE A 211 6.63 9.68 -1.02
N TRP A 212 5.34 9.36 -0.98
CA TRP A 212 4.80 8.11 -1.48
C TRP A 212 5.12 7.90 -2.98
N LEU A 213 4.87 8.91 -3.83
CA LEU A 213 5.18 8.84 -5.26
C LEU A 213 6.66 8.60 -5.53
N ALA A 214 7.54 9.26 -4.77
CA ALA A 214 8.98 9.05 -4.86
C ALA A 214 9.37 7.61 -4.47
N GLY A 215 8.84 7.12 -3.35
CA GLY A 215 9.06 5.74 -2.89
C GLY A 215 8.56 4.70 -3.88
N PHE A 216 7.36 4.89 -4.42
CA PHE A 216 6.78 4.02 -5.45
C PHE A 216 7.62 4.00 -6.72
N SER A 217 8.09 5.17 -7.17
CA SER A 217 8.95 5.29 -8.35
C SER A 217 10.26 4.52 -8.17
N ILE A 218 10.91 4.66 -7.00
CA ILE A 218 12.13 3.92 -6.65
C ILE A 218 11.86 2.41 -6.61
N MET A 219 10.74 2.00 -6.02
CA MET A 219 10.33 0.60 -5.97
C MET A 219 10.16 0.00 -7.37
N VAL A 220 9.43 0.68 -8.26
CA VAL A 220 9.20 0.25 -9.65
C VAL A 220 10.52 0.17 -10.42
N LEU A 221 11.43 1.14 -10.24
CA LEU A 221 12.77 1.08 -10.83
C LEU A 221 13.53 -0.16 -10.36
N GLY A 222 13.33 -0.58 -9.11
CA GLY A 222 13.90 -1.81 -8.57
C GLY A 222 13.40 -3.09 -9.26
N PHE A 223 12.17 -3.12 -9.74
CA PHE A 223 11.65 -4.25 -10.55
C PHE A 223 12.10 -4.20 -12.02
N LEU A 224 12.57 -3.05 -12.51
CA LEU A 224 13.07 -2.89 -13.88
C LEU A 224 14.56 -3.20 -14.03
N LYS A 225 15.35 -2.91 -12.98
CA LYS A 225 16.80 -3.09 -13.00
C LYS A 225 17.18 -4.46 -12.45
N LYS A 226 18.19 -5.10 -13.04
CA LYS A 226 18.85 -6.28 -12.47
C LYS A 226 19.75 -5.85 -11.31
N ALA A 227 19.94 -6.75 -10.35
CA ALA A 227 20.86 -6.50 -9.26
C ALA A 227 22.32 -6.40 -9.76
N PRO A 228 23.17 -5.54 -9.20
CA PRO A 228 24.59 -5.44 -9.60
C PRO A 228 25.35 -6.76 -9.47
N TYR A 229 24.98 -7.60 -8.51
CA TYR A 229 25.56 -8.92 -8.30
C TYR A 229 25.08 -9.99 -9.29
N SER A 230 24.14 -9.69 -10.20
CA SER A 230 23.69 -10.65 -11.21
C SER A 230 24.78 -11.00 -12.23
N ASN A 231 25.80 -10.16 -12.34
CA ASN A 231 26.91 -10.31 -13.29
C ASN A 231 28.21 -10.73 -12.59
N MET A 232 28.15 -11.00 -11.29
CA MET A 232 29.30 -11.52 -10.55
C MET A 232 29.32 -13.05 -10.69
N PRO A 233 30.46 -13.65 -11.05
CA PRO A 233 30.61 -15.09 -11.21
C PRO A 233 30.37 -15.86 -9.89
#